data_AF-A0A452ZYG6-F1
#
_entry.id   AF-A0A452ZYG6-F1
#
_cell.length_a   1.000
_cell.length_b   1.000
_cell.length_c   1.000
_cell.angle_alpha   90.00
_cell.angle_beta   90.00
_cell.angle_gamma   90.00
#
_symmetry.space_group_name_H-M   'P 1'
#
loop_
_entity.id
_entity.type
_entity.pdbx_description
1 polymer ?
#
loop_
_entity_poly.entity_id
_entity_poly.type
_entity_poly.pdbx_seq_one_letter_code
_entity_poly.pdbx_strand_id
1 'polypeptide(L)'
;MLGTQRRICDVGQSQGRLYAWWIENSRDCQLYIWVLEDYDTGKWTLKHTVNVLELFGRNCRKDGDSYVMFAIHPDCNMIFLTDKKNLTLSYDMDNQKVHVICTEGMNGLPYIPCFAELPSAGH
;
A
#
# COMPACT_ATOMS: atom_id res chain seq x y z
N MET A 1 5.71 16.89 26.64
CA MET A 1 5.74 17.85 25.54
C MET A 1 5.40 17.12 24.25
N LEU A 2 4.48 17.68 23.48
CA LEU A 2 3.98 17.15 22.20
C LEU A 2 5.03 17.25 21.10
N GLY A 3 5.10 16.22 20.25
CA GLY A 3 5.91 16.18 19.02
C GLY A 3 6.25 14.73 18.71
N THR A 4 5.60 14.03 17.79
CA THR A 4 5.69 14.34 16.35
C THR A 4 4.48 13.76 15.64
N GLN A 5 3.53 14.62 15.24
CA GLN A 5 2.43 14.24 14.37
C GLN A 5 2.87 14.41 12.92
N ARG A 6 3.25 13.29 12.30
CA ARG A 6 3.04 13.04 10.86
C ARG A 6 2.74 11.54 10.68
N ARG A 7 1.53 11.13 11.09
CA ARG A 7 0.90 9.93 10.53
C ARG A 7 0.46 10.29 9.11
N ILE A 8 1.40 10.24 8.17
CA ILE A 8 1.01 10.29 6.76
C ILE A 8 0.49 8.89 6.45
N CYS A 9 -0.84 8.78 6.39
CA CYS A 9 -1.50 7.66 5.77
C CYS A 9 -1.58 7.99 4.28
N ASP A 10 -1.09 7.09 3.43
CA ASP A 10 -1.29 7.21 1.99
C ASP A 10 -2.66 6.63 1.64
N VAL A 11 -3.21 7.06 0.50
CA VAL A 11 -4.52 6.63 0.02
C VAL A 11 -4.46 6.21 -1.43
N GLY A 12 -5.36 5.31 -1.82
CA GLY A 12 -5.46 4.78 -3.17
C GLY A 12 -6.84 4.19 -3.42
N GLN A 13 -7.19 3.98 -4.69
CA GLN A 13 -8.46 3.39 -5.08
C GLN A 13 -8.27 1.96 -5.58
N SER A 14 -9.20 1.09 -5.19
CA SER A 14 -9.28 -0.28 -5.68
C SER A 14 -10.73 -0.74 -5.68
N GLN A 15 -11.18 -1.38 -6.76
CA GLN A 15 -12.52 -1.96 -6.91
C GLN A 15 -13.64 -0.97 -6.61
N GLY A 16 -13.47 0.30 -7.03
CA GLY A 16 -14.42 1.38 -6.79
C GLY A 16 -14.50 1.87 -5.34
N ARG A 17 -13.56 1.47 -4.46
CA ARG A 17 -13.50 1.88 -3.05
C ARG A 17 -12.19 2.60 -2.74
N LEU A 18 -12.23 3.49 -1.76
CA LEU A 18 -11.07 4.19 -1.27
C LEU A 18 -10.41 3.37 -0.15
N TYR A 19 -9.09 3.23 -0.26
CA TYR A 19 -8.24 2.57 0.70
C TYR A 19 -7.25 3.56 1.29
N ALA A 20 -6.91 3.35 2.56
CA ALA A 20 -5.86 4.06 3.25
C ALA A 20 -4.92 3.04 3.87
N TRP A 21 -3.63 3.34 3.96
CA TRP A 21 -2.69 2.47 4.63
C TRP A 21 -1.64 3.24 5.42
N TRP A 22 -1.07 2.53 6.39
CA TRP A 22 0.00 3.05 7.23
C TRP A 22 0.95 1.91 7.59
N ILE A 23 2.25 2.18 7.46
CA ILE A 23 3.30 1.27 7.92
C ILE A 23 3.92 1.85 9.19
N GLU A 24 3.72 1.13 10.28
CA GLU A 24 4.44 1.35 11.51
C GLU A 24 5.82 0.71 11.41
N ASN A 25 6.80 1.47 10.93
CA ASN A 25 8.21 1.07 10.90
C ASN A 25 8.80 1.11 12.34
N SER A 26 8.27 0.27 13.24
CA SER A 26 8.80 0.00 14.59
C SER A 26 9.60 -1.31 14.58
N ARG A 27 9.67 -2.06 15.69
CA ARG A 27 10.37 -3.37 15.72
C ARG A 27 9.62 -4.43 14.93
N ASP A 28 8.31 -4.44 15.01
CA ASP A 28 7.45 -5.50 14.45
C ASP A 28 6.94 -5.18 13.04
N CYS A 29 7.28 -4.01 12.50
CA CYS A 29 6.94 -3.50 11.15
C CYS A 29 5.53 -3.90 10.68
N GLN A 30 4.50 -3.30 11.24
CA GLN A 30 3.12 -3.64 10.88
C GLN A 30 2.58 -2.70 9.78
N LEU A 31 1.95 -3.29 8.77
CA LEU A 31 1.16 -2.58 7.77
C LEU A 31 -0.32 -2.76 8.12
N TYR A 32 -1.01 -1.64 8.22
CA TYR A 32 -2.44 -1.56 8.44
C TYR A 32 -3.11 -1.00 7.19
N ILE A 33 -4.20 -1.63 6.76
CA ILE A 33 -4.96 -1.25 5.57
C ILE A 33 -6.42 -1.07 5.97
N TRP A 34 -6.94 0.12 5.71
CA TRP A 34 -8.34 0.47 5.91
C TRP A 34 -9.04 0.66 4.58
N VAL A 35 -10.34 0.43 4.59
CA VAL A 35 -11.24 0.68 3.48
C VAL A 35 -12.36 1.59 3.95
N LEU A 36 -12.74 2.54 3.10
CA LEU A 36 -13.94 3.34 3.25
C LEU A 36 -15.10 2.57 2.59
N GLU A 37 -15.90 1.89 3.41
CA GLU A 37 -16.99 1.03 2.91
C GLU A 37 -18.27 1.82 2.63
N ASP A 38 -18.50 2.86 3.43
CA ASP A 38 -19.69 3.69 3.38
C ASP A 38 -19.28 5.16 3.27
N TYR A 39 -19.53 5.71 2.09
CA TYR A 39 -19.21 7.10 1.76
C TYR A 39 -20.21 8.10 2.39
N ASP A 40 -21.44 7.66 2.69
CA ASP A 40 -22.45 8.53 3.30
C ASP A 40 -22.10 8.80 4.76
N THR A 41 -21.60 7.78 5.47
CA THR A 41 -21.17 7.93 6.88
C THR A 41 -19.70 8.33 7.03
N GLY A 42 -18.89 8.21 5.98
CA GLY A 42 -17.46 8.52 6.02
C GLY A 42 -16.64 7.56 6.91
N LYS A 43 -17.19 6.37 7.22
CA LYS A 43 -16.61 5.44 8.18
C LYS A 43 -15.52 4.56 7.55
N TRP A 44 -14.32 4.62 8.12
CA TRP A 44 -13.21 3.73 7.77
C TRP A 44 -13.22 2.46 8.63
N THR A 45 -13.07 1.30 7.97
CA THR A 45 -12.97 -0.01 8.63
C THR A 45 -11.57 -0.59 8.39
N LEU A 46 -10.93 -1.15 9.44
CA LEU A 46 -9.66 -1.87 9.29
C LEU A 46 -9.93 -3.20 8.57
N LYS A 47 -9.37 -3.37 7.37
CA LYS A 47 -9.59 -4.55 6.53
C LYS A 47 -8.46 -5.57 6.65
N HIS A 48 -7.22 -5.10 6.81
CA HIS A 48 -6.07 -5.99 6.85
C HIS A 48 -4.97 -5.45 7.76
N THR A 49 -4.29 -6.36 8.45
CA THR A 49 -3.07 -6.09 9.21
C THR A 49 -2.07 -7.17 8.83
N VAL A 50 -0.85 -6.76 8.47
CA VAL A 50 0.18 -7.70 8.02
C VAL A 50 1.55 -7.31 8.56
N ASN A 51 2.32 -8.32 8.96
CA ASN A 51 3.70 -8.15 9.35
C ASN A 51 4.56 -7.98 8.08
N VAL A 52 5.12 -6.79 7.90
CA VAL A 52 5.93 -6.48 6.72
C VAL A 52 7.23 -7.29 6.71
N LEU A 53 7.80 -7.64 7.87
CA LEU A 53 9.01 -8.46 7.89
C LEU A 53 8.75 -9.85 7.28
N GLU A 54 7.59 -10.44 7.55
CA GLU A 54 7.19 -11.73 6.97
C GLU A 54 7.05 -11.63 5.45
N LEU A 55 6.47 -10.55 4.93
CA LEU A 55 6.35 -10.32 3.48
C LEU A 55 7.72 -10.28 2.80
N PHE A 56 8.73 -9.72 3.46
CA PHE A 56 10.10 -9.64 2.94
C PHE A 56 10.97 -10.85 3.33
N GLY A 57 10.42 -11.87 4.00
CA GLY A 57 11.16 -13.06 4.45
C GLY A 57 12.26 -12.75 5.47
N ARG A 58 12.04 -11.77 6.35
CA ARG A 58 13.01 -11.30 7.35
C ARG A 58 12.54 -11.63 8.76
N ASN A 59 13.47 -12.01 9.62
CA ASN A 59 13.17 -12.34 11.03
C ASN A 59 13.17 -11.13 11.95
N CYS A 60 13.90 -10.08 11.59
CA CYS A 60 14.00 -8.85 12.37
C CYS A 60 14.30 -7.66 11.46
N ARG A 61 13.91 -6.47 11.91
CA ARG A 61 14.26 -5.22 11.25
C ARG A 61 15.71 -4.83 11.57
N LYS A 62 16.48 -4.43 10.56
CA LYS A 62 17.83 -3.88 10.73
C LYS A 62 17.81 -2.35 10.81
N ASP A 63 18.85 -1.78 11.39
CA ASP A 63 19.01 -0.33 11.43
C ASP A 63 19.05 0.25 10.01
N GLY A 64 18.23 1.29 9.80
CA GLY A 64 18.06 1.93 8.51
C GLY A 64 17.11 1.20 7.55
N ASP A 65 16.46 0.09 7.94
CA ASP A 65 15.37 -0.48 7.14
C ASP A 65 14.13 0.41 7.24
N SER A 66 13.54 0.70 6.08
CA SER A 66 12.28 1.42 5.96
C SER A 66 11.48 0.79 4.84
N TYR A 67 10.29 0.31 5.19
CA TYR A 67 9.37 -0.27 4.24
C TYR A 67 8.29 0.74 3.87
N VAL A 68 7.91 0.71 2.60
CA VAL A 68 6.87 1.56 2.04
C VAL A 68 5.97 0.72 1.16
N MET A 69 4.66 0.85 1.37
CA MET A 69 3.65 0.47 0.39
C MET A 69 3.39 1.70 -0.48
N PHE A 70 3.51 1.55 -1.79
CA PHE A 70 3.44 2.69 -2.72
C PHE A 70 2.27 2.59 -3.71
N ALA A 71 1.61 1.44 -3.80
CA ALA A 71 0.45 1.29 -4.67
C ALA A 71 -0.48 0.16 -4.20
N ILE A 72 -1.75 0.29 -4.59
CA ILE A 72 -2.77 -0.76 -4.56
C ILE A 72 -3.27 -0.96 -5.99
N HIS A 73 -3.51 -2.21 -6.39
CA HIS A 73 -4.00 -2.54 -7.72
C HIS A 73 -5.44 -2.05 -7.88
N PRO A 74 -5.80 -1.41 -9.02
CA PRO A 74 -7.12 -0.80 -9.20
C PRO A 74 -8.25 -1.82 -9.23
N ASP A 75 -8.02 -3.06 -9.70
CA ASP A 75 -9.10 -4.03 -9.91
C ASP A 75 -9.07 -5.25 -8.96
N CYS A 76 -7.99 -5.43 -8.19
CA CYS A 76 -7.72 -6.64 -7.42
C CYS A 76 -7.25 -6.28 -6.01
N ASN A 77 -7.44 -7.18 -5.03
CA ASN A 77 -6.92 -7.04 -3.67
C ASN A 77 -5.39 -7.30 -3.62
N MET A 78 -4.63 -6.58 -4.43
CA MET A 78 -3.17 -6.70 -4.52
C MET A 78 -2.51 -5.38 -4.18
N ILE A 79 -1.45 -5.43 -3.38
CA ILE A 79 -0.66 -4.25 -2.97
C ILE A 79 0.80 -4.40 -3.37
N PHE A 80 1.52 -3.29 -3.42
CA PHE A 80 2.92 -3.24 -3.81
C PHE A 80 3.77 -2.58 -2.74
N LEU A 81 4.84 -3.26 -2.33
CA LEU A 81 5.74 -2.82 -1.27
C LEU A 81 7.20 -2.84 -1.73
N THR A 82 8.01 -1.99 -1.11
CA THR A 82 9.45 -1.95 -1.30
C THR A 82 10.19 -1.61 0.00
N ASP A 83 11.41 -2.11 0.14
CA ASP A 83 12.36 -1.70 1.18
C ASP A 83 13.27 -0.54 0.73
N LYS A 84 13.02 0.01 -0.48
CA LYS A 84 13.80 1.06 -1.16
C LYS A 84 15.27 0.73 -1.42
N LYS A 85 15.72 -0.49 -1.15
CA LYS A 85 17.12 -0.89 -1.30
C LYS A 85 17.26 -2.09 -2.23
N ASN A 86 16.61 -3.20 -1.90
CA ASN A 86 16.90 -4.50 -2.47
C ASN A 86 15.68 -5.25 -2.99
N LEU A 87 14.47 -4.95 -2.52
CA LEU A 87 13.31 -5.77 -2.85
C LEU A 87 12.10 -4.90 -3.12
N THR A 88 11.43 -5.23 -4.22
CA THR A 88 10.09 -4.78 -4.54
C THR A 88 9.22 -6.00 -4.79
N LEU A 89 8.07 -6.05 -4.13
CA LEU A 89 7.16 -7.20 -4.17
C LEU A 89 5.71 -6.76 -4.33
N SER A 90 4.89 -7.64 -4.89
CA SER A 90 3.44 -7.61 -4.73
C SER A 90 2.99 -8.60 -3.68
N TYR A 91 1.87 -8.27 -3.04
CA TYR A 91 1.20 -9.13 -2.08
C TYR A 91 -0.29 -9.21 -2.43
N ASP A 92 -0.75 -10.43 -2.70
CA ASP A 92 -2.16 -10.78 -2.87
C ASP A 92 -2.77 -10.98 -1.47
N MET A 93 -3.68 -10.08 -1.10
CA MET A 93 -4.32 -10.09 0.22
C MET A 93 -5.38 -11.20 0.36
N ASP A 94 -5.94 -11.69 -0.73
CA ASP A 94 -6.98 -12.73 -0.71
C ASP A 94 -6.35 -14.10 -0.46
N ASN A 95 -5.24 -14.38 -1.16
CA ASN A 95 -4.52 -15.66 -1.04
C ASN A 95 -3.33 -15.61 -0.08
N GLN A 96 -3.00 -14.44 0.47
CA GLN A 96 -1.83 -14.20 1.32
C GLN A 96 -0.53 -14.64 0.64
N LYS A 97 -0.39 -14.34 -0.65
CA LYS A 97 0.76 -14.75 -1.46
C LYS A 97 1.65 -13.56 -1.80
N VAL A 98 2.95 -13.75 -1.63
CA VAL A 98 3.99 -12.78 -1.98
C VAL A 98 4.61 -13.16 -3.33
N HIS A 99 4.78 -12.17 -4.20
CA HIS A 99 5.53 -12.30 -5.44
C HIS A 99 6.61 -11.22 -5.52
N VAL A 100 7.87 -11.62 -5.64
CA VAL A 100 8.97 -10.68 -5.86
C VAL A 100 8.89 -10.18 -7.29
N ILE A 101 8.80 -8.87 -7.46
CA ILE A 101 8.75 -8.20 -8.77
C ILE A 101 10.16 -7.83 -9.21
N CYS A 102 10.96 -7.30 -8.29
CA CYS A 102 12.31 -6.84 -8.56
C CYS A 102 13.22 -7.07 -7.36
N THR A 103 14.47 -7.43 -7.63
CA THR A 103 15.55 -7.53 -6.63
C THR A 103 16.35 -6.23 -6.51
N GLU A 104 15.70 -5.11 -6.84
CA GLU A 104 16.17 -3.76 -6.58
C GLU A 104 15.05 -2.98 -5.89
N GLY A 105 15.44 -2.10 -4.98
CA GLY A 105 14.51 -1.18 -4.33
C GLY A 105 14.03 -0.12 -5.32
N MET A 106 12.73 -0.06 -5.57
CA MET A 106 12.15 0.93 -6.46
C MET A 106 11.47 2.03 -5.66
N ASN A 107 11.68 3.29 -6.05
CA ASN A 107 10.80 4.38 -5.64
C ASN A 107 9.64 4.44 -6.64
N GLY A 108 8.69 3.51 -6.49
CA GLY A 108 7.48 3.49 -7.29
C GLY A 108 6.52 4.61 -6.89
N LEU A 109 5.86 5.22 -7.87
CA LEU A 109 4.68 6.07 -7.65
C LEU A 109 3.46 5.32 -8.17
N PRO A 110 2.29 5.45 -7.51
CA PRO A 110 1.06 4.89 -8.04
C PRO A 110 0.80 5.53 -9.40
N TYR A 111 0.75 4.70 -10.45
CA TYR A 111 0.33 5.15 -11.77
C TYR A 111 -1.16 5.49 -11.68
N ILE A 112 -1.49 6.78 -11.81
CA ILE A 112 -2.87 7.24 -11.96
C ILE A 112 -3.09 7.39 -13.47
N PRO A 113 -3.74 6.43 -14.14
CA PRO A 113 -4.09 6.61 -15.53
C PRO A 113 -5.09 7.78 -15.62
N CYS A 114 -4.63 8.92 -16.13
CA CYS A 114 -5.53 9.98 -16.59
C CYS A 114 -6.23 9.50 -17.87
N PHE A 115 -7.30 8.73 -17.72
CA PHE A 115 -8.26 8.57 -18.80
C PHE A 115 -9.08 9.86 -18.90
N ALA A 116 -8.50 10.89 -19.52
CA ALA A 116 -9.32 11.97 -20.04
C ALA A 116 -10.16 11.34 -21.16
N GLU A 117 -11.45 11.09 -20.89
CA GLU A 117 -12.41 10.76 -21.93
C GLU A 117 -12.41 11.93 -22.92
N LEU A 118 -11.80 11.74 -24.09
CA LEU A 118 -11.96 12.68 -25.18
C LEU A 118 -13.45 12.67 -25.55
N PRO A 119 -14.12 13.83 -25.62
CA PRO A 119 -15.50 13.87 -26.07
C PRO A 119 -15.56 13.20 -27.44
N SER A 120 -16.44 12.21 -27.59
CA SER A 120 -16.63 11.56 -28.88
C SER A 120 -16.95 12.65 -29.90
N ALA A 121 -16.17 12.71 -30.97
CA ALA A 121 -16.52 13.54 -32.11
C ALA A 121 -17.84 12.99 -32.64
N GLY A 122 -18.94 13.66 -32.31
CA GLY A 122 -20.25 13.35 -32.85
C GLY A 122 -20.19 13.45 -34.37
N HIS A 123 -20.56 12.36 -35.05
CA HIS A 123 -20.90 12.34 -36.46
C HIS A 123 -22.42 12.33 -36.61
#